data_AF-A0A957H6B0-F1
#
_entry.id   AF-A0A957H6B0-F1
#
_cell.length_a   1.000
_cell.length_b   1.000
_cell.length_c   1.000
_cell.angle_alpha   90.00
_cell.angle_beta   90.00
_cell.angle_gamma   90.00
#
_symmetry.space_group_name_H-M   'P 1'
#
loop_
_entity.id
_entity.type
_entity.pdbx_description
1 polymer ?
#
loop_
_entity_poly.entity_id
_entity_poly.type
_entity_poly.pdbx_seq_one_letter_code
_entity_poly.pdbx_strand_id
1 'polypeptide(L)' 'MDEKVGRNDPCYCGSGLKYKKCHMAEDKEKERSRVAHAMAVKFLRQDMLKFARGA' A
#
# COMPACT_ATOMS: atom_id res chain seq x y z
N MET A 1 -15.15 -3.35 11.33
CA MET A 1 -15.44 -4.04 10.07
C MET A 1 -14.71 -3.29 8.96
N ASP A 2 -13.54 -3.76 8.52
CA ASP A 2 -12.88 -3.24 7.32
C ASP A 2 -13.47 -3.96 6.11
N GLU A 3 -14.61 -3.47 5.65
CA GLU A 3 -15.26 -3.99 4.44
C GLU A 3 -14.44 -3.56 3.22
N LYS A 4 -13.43 -4.35 2.89
CA LYS A 4 -12.67 -4.19 1.64
C LYS A 4 -13.65 -4.21 0.48
N VAL A 5 -13.67 -3.14 -0.32
CA VAL A 5 -14.50 -3.02 -1.51
C VAL A 5 -14.36 -4.29 -2.37
N GLY A 6 -15.48 -4.96 -2.58
CA GLY A 6 -15.53 -6.18 -3.37
C GLY A 6 -15.09 -5.92 -4.81
N ARG A 7 -14.38 -6.87 -5.42
CA ARG A 7 -13.84 -6.71 -6.79
C ARG A 7 -14.90 -6.31 -7.83
N ASN A 8 -16.14 -6.77 -7.69
CA ASN A 8 -17.24 -6.48 -8.60
C ASN A 8 -18.15 -5.32 -8.17
N ASP A 9 -17.92 -4.75 -6.98
CA ASP A 9 -18.70 -3.66 -6.42
C ASP A 9 -18.52 -2.36 -7.26
N PRO A 10 -19.50 -1.44 -7.30
CA PRO A 10 -19.28 -0.11 -7.85
C PRO A 10 -18.05 0.56 -7.23
N CYS A 11 -17.26 1.23 -8.07
CA CYS A 11 -16.07 1.92 -7.59
C CYS A 11 -16.45 3.13 -6.72
N TYR A 12 -15.74 3.31 -5.61
CA TYR A 12 -15.96 4.40 -4.65
C TYR A 12 -15.81 5.81 -5.23
N CYS A 13 -15.20 5.95 -6.41
CA CYS A 13 -15.01 7.24 -7.07
C CYS A 13 -16.26 7.76 -7.79
N GLY A 14 -17.37 7.01 -7.79
CA GLY A 14 -18.62 7.43 -8.43
C GLY A 14 -18.63 7.30 -9.96
N SER A 15 -17.65 6.60 -10.56
CA SER A 15 -17.55 6.43 -12.02
C SER A 15 -18.60 5.51 -12.64
N GLY A 16 -19.40 4.81 -11.82
CA GLY A 16 -20.33 3.77 -12.27
C GLY A 16 -19.66 2.49 -12.77
N LEU A 17 -18.32 2.43 -12.78
CA LEU A 17 -17.56 1.24 -13.15
C LEU A 17 -17.38 0.29 -11.96
N LYS A 18 -17.22 -1.01 -12.24
CA LYS A 18 -16.81 -1.99 -11.21
C LYS A 18 -15.41 -1.64 -10.68
N TYR A 19 -15.17 -1.76 -9.38
CA TYR A 19 -13.89 -1.46 -8.73
C TYR A 19 -12.69 -2.09 -9.45
N LYS A 20 -12.82 -3.36 -9.89
CA LYS A 20 -11.77 -4.05 -10.67
C LYS A 20 -11.37 -3.41 -11.98
N LYS A 21 -12.25 -2.61 -12.59
CA LYS A 21 -12.04 -1.93 -13.86
C LYS A 21 -11.70 -0.44 -13.68
N CYS A 22 -11.66 0.02 -12.44
CA CYS A 22 -11.40 1.41 -12.09
C CYS A 22 -10.21 1.42 -11.12
N HIS A 23 -10.41 1.73 -9.84
CA HIS A 23 -9.30 2.00 -8.92
C HIS A 23 -8.53 0.76 -8.41
N MET A 24 -8.99 -0.48 -8.65
CA MET A 24 -8.31 -1.68 -8.11
C MET A 24 -6.82 -1.78 -8.51
N ALA A 25 -6.45 -1.35 -9.72
CA ALA A 25 -5.05 -1.38 -10.16
C ALA A 25 -4.20 -0.34 -9.42
N GLU A 26 -4.75 0.87 -9.26
CA GLU A 26 -4.09 1.98 -8.56
C GLU A 26 -3.98 1.70 -7.06
N ASP A 27 -5.03 1.22 -6.41
CA ASP A 27 -5.02 0.82 -5.00
C ASP A 27 -3.97 -0.28 -4.75
N LYS A 28 -3.85 -1.25 -5.66
CA LYS A 28 -2.79 -2.25 -5.59
C LYS A 28 -1.40 -1.65 -5.72
N GLU A 29 -1.20 -0.69 -6.63
CA GLU A 29 0.09 -0.03 -6.76
C GLU A 29 0.43 0.80 -5.52
N LYS A 30 -0.54 1.55 -5.00
CA LYS A 30 -0.38 2.34 -3.78
C LYS A 30 -0.03 1.45 -2.59
N GLU A 31 -0.68 0.30 -2.45
CA GLU A 31 -0.33 -0.68 -1.40
C GLU A 31 1.08 -1.24 -1.60
N ARG A 32 1.46 -1.62 -2.83
CA ARG A 32 2.84 -2.08 -3.13
C ARG A 32 3.86 -1.00 -2.78
N SER A 33 3.63 0.23 -3.20
CA SER A 33 4.48 1.38 -2.92
C SER A 33 4.59 1.64 -1.41
N ARG A 34 3.46 1.60 -0.69
CA ARG A 34 3.42 1.76 0.76
C ARG A 34 4.22 0.67 1.47
N VAL A 35 4.05 -0.60 1.07
CA VAL A 35 4.79 -1.73 1.65
C VAL A 35 6.28 -1.60 1.37
N ALA A 36 6.67 -1.28 0.13
CA ALA A 36 8.07 -1.06 -0.23
C ALA A 36 8.70 0.10 0.56
N HIS A 37 7.98 1.22 0.69
CA HIS A 37 8.42 2.37 1.48
C HIS A 37 8.58 1.98 2.96
N ALA A 38 7.59 1.31 3.55
CA ALA A 38 7.67 0.85 4.94
C ALA A 38 8.85 -0.11 5.17
N MET A 39 9.14 -0.99 4.22
CA MET A 39 10.31 -1.86 4.28
C MET A 39 11.61 -1.05 4.21
N ALA A 40 11.74 -0.13 3.24
CA ALA A 40 12.91 0.74 3.12
C ALA A 40 13.19 1.53 4.40
N VAL A 41 12.15 2.12 4.99
CA VAL A 41 12.24 2.84 6.28
C VAL A 41 12.68 1.92 7.42
N LYS A 42 12.18 0.67 7.48
CA LYS A 42 12.61 -0.30 8.48
C LYS A 42 14.09 -0.66 8.33
N PHE A 43 14.57 -0.85 7.10
CA PHE A 43 15.99 -1.12 6.83
C PHE A 43 16.87 0.07 7.21
N LEU A 44 16.53 1.28 6.76
CA LEU A 44 17.21 2.52 7.14
C LEU A 44 17.29 2.68 8.67
N ARG A 45 16.18 2.43 9.37
CA ARG A 45 16.16 2.48 10.84
C ARG A 45 17.09 1.43 11.45
N GLN A 46 17.10 0.21 10.92
CA GLN A 46 17.97 -0.84 11.42
C GLN A 46 19.46 -0.50 11.20
N ASP A 47 19.82 0.00 10.03
CA ASP A 47 21.20 0.39 9.73
C ASP A 47 21.67 1.58 10.57
N MET A 48 20.81 2.58 10.76
CA MET A 48 21.07 3.68 11.71
C MET A 48 21.34 3.16 13.12
N LEU A 49 20.53 2.20 13.60
CA LEU A 49 20.71 1.60 14.92
C LEU A 49 21.97 0.74 15.02
N LYS A 50 22.37 0.06 13.94
CA LYS A 50 23.62 -0.71 13.89
C LYS A 50 24.82 0.21 13.98
N PHE A 51 24.84 1.30 13.21
CA PHE A 51 25.90 2.31 13.28
C PHE A 51 25.98 2.95 14.67
N ALA A 52 24.84 3.32 15.26
CA ALA A 52 24.80 3.92 16.59
C ALA A 52 25.25 2.97 17.72
N ARG A 53 25.16 1.64 17.52
CA ARG A 53 25.56 0.63 18.50
C ARG A 53 26.99 0.11 18.31
N GLY A 54 27.69 0.55 17.27
CA GLY A 54 29.07 0.19 16.94
C GLY A 54 29.24 -1.29 16.59
N ALA A 55 29.21 -1.68 15.31
CA ALA A 55 30.48 -1.86 14.61
C ALA A 55 31.61 -0.92 15.09
#